data_AF-A0A9D6QVZ6-F1
#
_entry.id   AF-A0A9D6QVZ6-F1
#
_cell.length_a   1.000
_cell.length_b   1.000
_cell.length_c   1.000
_cell.angle_alpha   90.00
_cell.angle_beta   90.00
_cell.angle_gamma   90.00
#
_symmetry.space_group_name_H-M   'P 1'
#
loop_
_entity.id
_entity.type
_entity.pdbx_description
1 polymer ?
#
loop_
_entity_poly.entity_id
_entity_poly.type
_entity_poly.pdbx_seq_one_letter_code
_entity_poly.pdbx_strand_id
1 'polypeptide(L)'
;MQFEYDAQGNPTAMTDPLGHAETYTYDDNGNLTQFVDRKGQVSQFTYDAMNRRIESGYADGSSTTFTYDAVSRPIQVNDSISGLTQMNYDNLDRLTQELTPQGTVSYGYDAVGRRASMSVNGLTPVTYQYDTATRLTQVAQGSRTVELGYDLAGRRNLLTYPNGTTTNYFYDNASRLIEILHQGPSGIIEDLFYTYDAAGNRISFDRTSSQVNLPQEVQAAYNAANQQVQFNTDTQTYDANGNLTFDGTTTYTWDARNRLVQMSNGSLLASFTYDALGRRISKTINGSTISYLYDGNDIIAEIQNNTVTATYLRGLNIDEPFLRSSAVAEYYHADALGSVLALTDQNGAVQTNYSYDPFGNTTIAGSSSNPFQYTGRENDGTGAYYYRARYYRPTLQRFNSEDPIRYLGGINFYSYVGNNPIIFIDPAGLLRFSWGVGGTLGLIDVNWNSSNPTKTTVSLVTPQLGGGFNFCLNANGSTSVDKPTGVNSQDLQSNRGKPTLPVEAPLEELPFTYSIGNRYLGLSFTDDLSSWCLNLGLAAGPLPVNVAVPLFSF
;
A
#
# COMPACT_ATOMS: atom_id res chain seq x y z
N MET A 1 22.07 12.11 11.48
CA MET A 1 22.30 10.65 11.36
C MET A 1 23.71 10.41 10.91
N GLN A 2 24.31 9.31 11.35
CA GLN A 2 25.66 8.88 10.97
C GLN A 2 25.59 7.43 10.48
N PHE A 3 26.33 7.13 9.42
CA PHE A 3 26.45 5.77 8.87
C PHE A 3 27.89 5.32 8.92
N GLU A 4 28.08 4.04 9.17
CA GLU A 4 29.36 3.35 9.07
C GLU A 4 29.26 2.24 8.04
N TYR A 5 30.36 1.93 7.36
CA TYR A 5 30.41 0.99 6.25
C TYR A 5 31.60 0.04 6.37
N ASP A 6 31.44 -1.17 5.86
CA ASP A 6 32.55 -2.10 5.65
C ASP A 6 33.35 -1.74 4.38
N ALA A 7 34.40 -2.52 4.10
CA ALA A 7 35.25 -2.31 2.92
C ALA A 7 34.53 -2.62 1.58
N GLN A 8 33.39 -3.30 1.62
CA GLN A 8 32.55 -3.65 0.49
C GLN A 8 31.44 -2.60 0.26
N GLY A 9 31.33 -1.59 1.13
CA GLY A 9 30.32 -0.54 1.07
C GLY A 9 28.97 -0.94 1.66
N ASN A 10 28.89 -2.05 2.40
CA ASN A 10 27.67 -2.40 3.13
C ASN A 10 27.58 -1.58 4.42
N PRO A 11 26.40 -1.05 4.80
CA PRO A 11 26.26 -0.29 6.03
C PRO A 11 26.39 -1.20 7.25
N THR A 12 27.34 -0.95 8.15
CA THR A 12 27.56 -1.76 9.36
C THR A 12 26.91 -1.16 10.60
N ALA A 13 26.65 0.15 10.60
CA ALA A 13 25.91 0.82 11.66
C ALA A 13 25.15 2.05 11.14
N MET A 14 24.03 2.36 11.80
CA MET A 14 23.37 3.65 11.68
C MET A 14 23.10 4.22 13.07
N THR A 15 23.48 5.48 13.28
CA THR A 15 23.18 6.23 14.50
C THR A 15 22.19 7.35 14.22
N ASP A 16 21.07 7.35 14.95
CA ASP A 16 20.01 8.35 14.85
C ASP A 16 20.44 9.72 15.42
N PRO A 17 19.67 10.80 15.19
CA PRO A 17 20.01 12.12 15.73
C PRO A 17 19.96 12.23 17.27
N LEU A 18 19.42 11.23 17.97
CA LEU A 18 19.41 11.13 19.43
C LEU A 18 20.59 10.31 19.97
N GLY A 19 21.42 9.74 19.09
CA GLY A 19 22.58 8.93 19.45
C GLY A 19 22.29 7.45 19.65
N HIS A 20 21.08 6.97 19.35
CA HIS A 20 20.79 5.53 19.38
C HIS A 20 21.31 4.87 18.11
N ALA A 21 22.05 3.78 18.28
CA ALA A 21 22.66 3.06 17.17
C ALA A 21 22.01 1.69 16.95
N GLU A 22 21.98 1.27 15.70
CA GLU A 22 21.67 -0.10 15.26
C GLU A 22 22.82 -0.60 14.39
N THR A 23 22.98 -1.92 14.31
CA THR A 23 24.11 -2.55 13.60
C THR A 23 23.68 -3.67 12.68
N TYR A 24 24.53 -3.93 11.70
CA TYR A 24 24.31 -4.90 10.63
C TYR A 24 25.57 -5.74 10.43
N THR A 25 25.38 -7.05 10.36
CA THR A 25 26.46 -8.00 10.07
C THR A 25 26.13 -8.77 8.81
N TYR A 26 27.12 -8.95 7.94
CA TYR A 26 26.97 -9.61 6.64
C TYR A 26 27.85 -10.86 6.56
N ASP A 27 27.45 -11.81 5.70
CA ASP A 27 28.35 -12.86 5.22
C ASP A 27 29.19 -12.36 4.03
N ASP A 28 30.11 -13.20 3.55
CA ASP A 28 30.99 -12.89 2.42
C ASP A 28 30.23 -12.68 1.09
N ASN A 29 28.97 -13.14 1.00
CA ASN A 29 28.11 -12.95 -0.17
C ASN A 29 27.28 -11.64 -0.06
N GLY A 30 27.47 -10.85 1.00
CA GLY A 30 26.72 -9.62 1.25
C GLY A 30 25.30 -9.86 1.79
N ASN A 31 24.98 -11.06 2.25
CA ASN A 31 23.69 -11.33 2.88
C ASN A 31 23.72 -10.85 4.33
N LEU A 32 22.70 -10.09 4.75
CA LEU A 32 22.56 -9.67 6.15
C LEU A 32 22.29 -10.89 7.04
N THR A 33 23.21 -11.24 7.93
CA THR A 33 23.11 -12.40 8.85
C THR A 33 22.67 -12.01 10.26
N GLN A 34 22.89 -10.76 10.66
CA GLN A 34 22.42 -10.23 11.95
C GLN A 34 22.04 -8.76 11.83
N PHE A 35 20.95 -8.40 12.51
CA PHE A 35 20.54 -7.02 12.74
C PHE A 35 20.34 -6.80 14.24
N VAL A 36 20.94 -5.75 14.79
CA VAL A 36 20.70 -5.32 16.17
C VAL A 36 20.03 -3.97 16.12
N ASP A 37 18.78 -3.88 16.58
CA ASP A 37 18.03 -2.62 16.56
C ASP A 37 18.50 -1.62 17.64
N ARG A 38 17.91 -0.43 17.66
CA ARG A 38 18.24 0.63 18.62
C ARG A 38 17.84 0.31 20.07
N LYS A 39 17.00 -0.71 20.30
CA LYS A 39 16.70 -1.27 21.63
C LYS A 39 17.68 -2.37 22.04
N GLY A 40 18.62 -2.76 21.18
CA GLY A 40 19.54 -3.87 21.41
C GLY A 40 18.92 -5.24 21.13
N GLN A 41 17.77 -5.31 20.45
CA GLN A 41 17.12 -6.56 20.07
C GLN A 41 17.83 -7.16 18.87
N VAL A 42 18.20 -8.43 18.97
CA VAL A 42 18.93 -9.16 17.93
C VAL A 42 17.96 -9.93 17.04
N SER A 43 18.05 -9.72 15.75
CA SER A 43 17.48 -10.58 14.71
C SER A 43 18.60 -11.31 13.99
N GLN A 44 18.42 -12.62 13.74
CA GLN A 44 19.39 -13.46 13.04
C GLN A 44 18.77 -14.05 11.79
N PHE A 45 19.56 -14.17 10.73
CA PHE A 45 19.09 -14.60 9.42
C PHE A 45 20.03 -15.65 8.82
N THR A 46 19.45 -16.73 8.31
CA THR A 46 20.21 -17.80 7.64
C THR A 46 19.77 -17.94 6.19
N TYR A 47 20.70 -18.35 5.33
CA TYR A 47 20.51 -18.42 3.89
C TYR A 47 20.89 -19.80 3.37
N ASP A 48 20.24 -20.23 2.29
CA ASP A 48 20.67 -21.40 1.53
C ASP A 48 21.84 -21.09 0.58
N ALA A 49 22.34 -22.11 -0.12
CA ALA A 49 23.43 -21.97 -1.08
C ALA A 49 23.10 -21.09 -2.31
N MET A 50 21.82 -20.71 -2.51
CA MET A 50 21.38 -19.78 -3.55
C MET A 50 21.20 -18.36 -3.00
N ASN A 51 21.68 -18.06 -1.80
CA ASN A 51 21.51 -16.77 -1.10
C ASN A 51 20.04 -16.40 -0.84
N ARG A 52 19.16 -17.41 -0.71
CA ARG A 52 17.75 -17.19 -0.34
C ARG A 52 17.61 -17.40 1.15
N ARG A 53 16.93 -16.48 1.84
CA ARG A 53 16.76 -16.57 3.29
C ARG A 53 15.86 -17.74 3.64
N ILE A 54 16.34 -18.66 4.49
CA ILE A 54 15.56 -19.83 4.94
C ILE A 54 15.06 -19.70 6.38
N GLU A 55 15.63 -18.79 7.17
CA GLU A 55 15.17 -18.52 8.54
C GLU A 55 15.40 -17.04 8.93
N SER A 56 14.47 -16.52 9.72
CA SER A 56 14.62 -15.30 10.51
C SER A 56 14.28 -15.62 11.97
N GLY A 57 15.22 -15.44 12.90
CA GLY A 57 15.01 -15.55 14.34
C GLY A 57 14.99 -14.17 14.99
N TYR A 58 14.14 -13.97 16.00
CA TYR A 58 13.92 -12.69 16.67
C TYR A 58 14.27 -12.74 18.16
N ALA A 59 14.45 -11.57 18.78
CA ALA A 59 14.92 -11.45 20.16
C ALA A 59 13.96 -12.05 21.21
N ASP A 60 12.68 -12.20 20.88
CA ASP A 60 11.67 -12.85 21.73
C ASP A 60 11.66 -14.39 21.60
N GLY A 61 12.59 -14.96 20.81
CA GLY A 61 12.68 -16.38 20.52
C GLY A 61 11.70 -16.85 19.44
N SER A 62 10.89 -15.96 18.88
CA SER A 62 10.05 -16.29 17.73
C SER A 62 10.89 -16.40 16.45
N SER A 63 10.36 -17.09 15.44
CA SER A 63 11.03 -17.23 14.15
C SER A 63 10.07 -17.35 12.98
N THR A 64 10.60 -17.13 11.78
CA THR A 64 9.94 -17.37 10.50
C THR A 64 10.87 -18.19 9.61
N THR A 65 10.40 -19.33 9.09
CA THR A 65 11.15 -20.16 8.14
C THR A 65 10.52 -20.13 6.75
N PHE A 66 11.36 -20.27 5.72
CA PHE A 66 10.95 -20.18 4.32
C PHE A 66 11.37 -21.43 3.56
N THR A 67 10.46 -21.96 2.75
CA THR A 67 10.75 -23.01 1.76
C THR A 67 10.44 -22.48 0.38
N TYR A 68 11.33 -22.77 -0.57
CA TYR A 68 11.22 -22.34 -1.96
C TYR A 68 11.09 -23.54 -2.88
N ASP A 69 10.45 -23.34 -4.02
CA ASP A 69 10.52 -24.29 -5.11
C ASP A 69 11.84 -24.18 -5.91
N ALA A 70 11.93 -24.99 -6.97
CA ALA A 70 13.10 -25.06 -7.84
C ALA A 70 13.37 -23.77 -8.64
N VAL A 71 12.39 -22.87 -8.77
CA VAL A 71 12.52 -21.57 -9.46
C VAL A 71 12.54 -20.40 -8.48
N SER A 72 12.79 -20.66 -7.18
CA SER A 72 12.95 -19.66 -6.13
C SER A 72 11.69 -18.86 -5.78
N ARG A 73 10.51 -19.42 -6.06
CA ARG A 73 9.25 -18.88 -5.53
C ARG A 73 9.01 -19.46 -4.12
N PRO A 74 8.59 -18.65 -3.14
CA PRO A 74 8.29 -19.16 -1.80
C PRO A 74 7.03 -20.03 -1.85
N ILE A 75 7.11 -21.28 -1.39
CA ILE A 75 5.97 -22.19 -1.32
C ILE A 75 5.46 -22.39 0.10
N GLN A 76 6.30 -22.15 1.11
CA GLN A 76 5.91 -22.18 2.52
C GLN A 76 6.62 -21.08 3.29
N VAL A 77 5.87 -20.41 4.15
CA VAL A 77 6.36 -19.47 5.15
C VAL A 77 5.75 -19.88 6.48
N ASN A 78 6.56 -20.41 7.40
CA ASN A 78 6.10 -20.88 8.69
C ASN A 78 6.55 -19.92 9.78
N ASP A 79 5.60 -19.26 10.43
CA ASP A 79 5.83 -18.37 11.55
C ASP A 79 5.55 -19.08 12.87
N SER A 80 6.47 -19.01 13.82
CA SER A 80 6.31 -19.66 15.13
C SER A 80 5.14 -19.08 15.95
N ILE A 81 4.64 -17.89 15.62
CA ILE A 81 3.51 -17.22 16.29
C ILE A 81 2.22 -17.43 15.51
N SER A 82 2.22 -17.08 14.22
CA SER A 82 0.99 -17.02 13.40
C SER A 82 0.69 -18.27 12.60
N GLY A 83 1.64 -19.22 12.51
CA GLY A 83 1.48 -20.50 11.82
C GLY A 83 1.92 -20.48 10.36
N LEU A 84 1.49 -21.51 9.63
CA LEU A 84 1.91 -21.77 8.25
C LEU A 84 1.10 -20.95 7.24
N THR A 85 1.80 -20.24 6.36
CA THR A 85 1.29 -19.76 5.08
C THR A 85 1.89 -20.62 3.96
N GLN A 86 1.05 -21.26 3.15
CA GLN A 86 1.48 -22.06 2.00
C GLN A 86 0.93 -21.48 0.71
N MET A 87 1.78 -21.39 -0.31
CA MET A 87 1.45 -20.83 -1.63
C MET A 87 1.67 -21.88 -2.71
N ASN A 88 0.68 -22.06 -3.58
CA ASN A 88 0.80 -22.91 -4.76
C ASN A 88 0.73 -22.06 -6.01
N TYR A 89 1.56 -22.39 -7.00
CA TYR A 89 1.62 -21.69 -8.27
C TYR A 89 1.32 -22.64 -9.43
N ASP A 90 0.82 -22.09 -10.53
CA ASP A 90 0.79 -22.83 -11.78
C ASP A 90 2.14 -22.76 -12.53
N ASN A 91 2.17 -23.36 -13.73
CA ASN A 91 3.36 -23.37 -14.59
C ASN A 91 3.65 -22.01 -15.26
N LEU A 92 2.83 -20.98 -15.00
CA LEU A 92 3.00 -19.60 -15.48
C LEU A 92 3.34 -18.64 -14.33
N ASP A 93 3.80 -19.15 -13.19
CA ASP A 93 4.18 -18.37 -12.00
C ASP A 93 3.02 -17.61 -11.34
N ARG A 94 1.77 -17.99 -11.63
CA ARG A 94 0.60 -17.34 -11.02
C ARG A 94 0.16 -18.08 -9.77
N LEU A 95 -0.15 -17.34 -8.71
CA LEU A 95 -0.64 -17.87 -7.43
C LEU A 95 -2.01 -18.52 -7.63
N THR A 96 -2.11 -19.84 -7.48
CA THR A 96 -3.38 -20.58 -7.61
C THR A 96 -4.04 -20.83 -6.27
N GLN A 97 -3.28 -20.79 -5.17
CA GLN A 97 -3.80 -20.99 -3.83
C GLN A 97 -2.90 -20.38 -2.77
N GLU A 98 -3.51 -19.76 -1.76
CA GLU A 98 -2.91 -19.39 -0.49
C GLU A 98 -3.67 -20.10 0.64
N LEU A 99 -2.94 -20.87 1.45
CA LEU A 99 -3.45 -21.54 2.64
C LEU A 99 -2.84 -20.87 3.87
N THR A 100 -3.69 -20.39 4.78
CA THR A 100 -3.32 -19.87 6.10
C THR A 100 -4.10 -20.60 7.19
N PRO A 101 -3.78 -20.41 8.48
CA PRO A 101 -4.58 -20.98 9.56
C PRO A 101 -6.02 -20.43 9.63
N GLN A 102 -6.28 -19.28 9.01
CA GLN A 102 -7.61 -18.66 8.94
C GLN A 102 -8.45 -19.25 7.79
N GLY A 103 -7.83 -19.87 6.78
CA GLY A 103 -8.54 -20.49 5.69
C GLY A 103 -7.72 -20.63 4.41
N THR A 104 -8.39 -21.10 3.36
CA THR A 104 -7.79 -21.25 2.03
C THR A 104 -8.48 -20.31 1.06
N VAL A 105 -7.67 -19.59 0.29
CA VAL A 105 -8.10 -18.81 -0.87
C VAL A 105 -7.51 -19.47 -2.11
N SER A 106 -8.33 -19.72 -3.13
CA SER A 106 -7.88 -20.29 -4.40
C SER A 106 -8.31 -19.42 -5.57
N TYR A 107 -7.50 -19.41 -6.61
CA TYR A 107 -7.62 -18.51 -7.76
C TYR A 107 -7.70 -19.29 -9.06
N GLY A 108 -8.65 -18.90 -9.90
CA GLY A 108 -8.73 -19.34 -11.29
C GLY A 108 -8.34 -18.20 -12.22
N TYR A 109 -7.63 -18.53 -13.29
CA TYR A 109 -7.23 -17.56 -14.32
C TYR A 109 -7.77 -17.95 -15.68
N ASP A 110 -8.07 -16.95 -16.51
CA ASP A 110 -8.40 -17.19 -17.91
C ASP A 110 -7.15 -17.48 -18.76
N ALA A 111 -7.38 -17.77 -20.05
CA ALA A 111 -6.34 -18.13 -21.00
C ALA A 111 -5.31 -17.01 -21.27
N VAL A 112 -5.64 -15.76 -20.95
CA VAL A 112 -4.77 -14.60 -21.19
C VAL A 112 -4.11 -14.07 -19.92
N GLY A 113 -4.24 -14.76 -18.79
CA GLY A 113 -3.54 -14.40 -17.57
C GLY A 113 -4.38 -13.69 -16.51
N ARG A 114 -5.62 -13.32 -16.79
CA ARG A 114 -6.44 -12.49 -15.90
C ARG A 114 -7.16 -13.35 -14.88
N ARG A 115 -7.32 -12.85 -13.64
CA ARG A 115 -8.05 -13.56 -12.58
C ARG A 115 -9.51 -13.72 -13.00
N ALA A 116 -9.97 -14.95 -13.21
CA ALA A 116 -11.34 -15.27 -13.61
C ALA A 116 -12.21 -15.64 -12.39
N SER A 117 -11.60 -16.20 -11.34
CA SER A 117 -12.31 -16.53 -10.11
C SER A 117 -11.43 -16.45 -8.87
N MET A 118 -12.07 -16.25 -7.73
CA MET A 118 -11.51 -16.41 -6.39
C MET A 118 -12.51 -17.20 -5.54
N SER A 119 -12.06 -18.26 -4.88
CA SER A 119 -12.89 -19.07 -3.99
C SER A 119 -12.30 -19.13 -2.60
N VAL A 120 -13.16 -18.97 -1.59
CA VAL A 120 -12.85 -19.17 -0.18
C VAL A 120 -13.65 -20.38 0.29
N ASN A 121 -13.01 -21.29 1.05
CA ASN A 121 -13.65 -22.54 1.48
C ASN A 121 -15.06 -22.32 2.07
N GLY A 122 -16.05 -23.02 1.50
CA GLY A 122 -17.44 -22.98 1.95
C GLY A 122 -18.26 -21.76 1.47
N LEU A 123 -17.66 -20.80 0.77
CA LEU A 123 -18.33 -19.63 0.22
C LEU A 123 -18.55 -19.75 -1.28
N THR A 124 -19.61 -19.10 -1.77
CA THR A 124 -19.81 -18.92 -3.22
C THR A 124 -18.59 -18.21 -3.82
N PRO A 125 -17.99 -18.74 -4.91
CA PRO A 125 -16.86 -18.09 -5.55
C PRO A 125 -17.20 -16.69 -6.05
N VAL A 126 -16.21 -15.81 -5.99
CA VAL A 126 -16.22 -14.54 -6.69
C VAL A 126 -15.76 -14.79 -8.13
N THR A 127 -16.45 -14.25 -9.11
CA THR A 127 -16.10 -14.32 -10.54
C THR A 127 -15.84 -12.93 -11.09
N TYR A 128 -14.89 -12.85 -12.02
CA TYR A 128 -14.48 -11.60 -12.66
C TYR A 128 -14.72 -11.71 -14.17
N GLN A 129 -15.35 -10.68 -14.74
CA GLN A 129 -15.50 -10.55 -16.19
C GLN A 129 -14.74 -9.36 -16.71
N TYR A 130 -14.31 -9.46 -17.97
CA TYR A 130 -13.50 -8.44 -18.62
C TYR A 130 -14.00 -8.18 -20.02
N ASP A 131 -13.78 -6.96 -20.50
CA ASP A 131 -14.00 -6.64 -21.91
C ASP A 131 -12.82 -7.10 -22.81
N THR A 132 -12.94 -6.82 -24.10
CA THR A 132 -11.92 -7.11 -25.12
C THR A 132 -10.65 -6.26 -24.96
N ALA A 133 -10.72 -5.15 -24.21
CA ALA A 133 -9.58 -4.30 -23.87
C ALA A 133 -8.94 -4.71 -22.53
N THR A 134 -9.32 -5.87 -21.98
CA THR A 134 -8.82 -6.43 -20.71
C THR A 134 -9.17 -5.64 -19.45
N ARG A 135 -10.15 -4.74 -19.54
CA ARG A 135 -10.66 -3.98 -18.38
C ARG A 135 -11.72 -4.79 -17.65
N LEU A 136 -11.69 -4.76 -16.31
CA LEU A 136 -12.64 -5.46 -15.45
C LEU A 136 -14.04 -4.84 -15.58
N THR A 137 -15.01 -5.58 -16.09
CA THR A 137 -16.40 -5.09 -16.29
C THR A 137 -17.38 -5.62 -15.26
N GLN A 138 -17.02 -6.67 -14.53
CA GLN A 138 -17.90 -7.26 -13.52
C GLN A 138 -17.12 -7.94 -12.41
N VAL A 139 -17.60 -7.76 -11.18
CA VAL A 139 -17.26 -8.59 -10.02
C VAL A 139 -18.56 -9.16 -9.46
N ALA A 140 -18.69 -10.48 -9.38
CA ALA A 140 -19.91 -11.13 -8.93
C ALA A 140 -19.66 -12.21 -7.89
N GLN A 141 -20.56 -12.34 -6.92
CA GLN A 141 -20.61 -13.45 -5.97
C GLN A 141 -22.07 -13.92 -5.83
N GLY A 142 -22.39 -15.03 -6.50
CA GLY A 142 -23.79 -15.47 -6.60
C GLY A 142 -24.65 -14.46 -7.35
N SER A 143 -25.75 -14.00 -6.75
CA SER A 143 -26.63 -12.98 -7.34
C SER A 143 -26.14 -11.54 -7.13
N ARG A 144 -25.14 -11.32 -6.27
CA ARG A 144 -24.58 -9.99 -6.02
C ARG A 144 -23.55 -9.68 -7.09
N THR A 145 -23.91 -8.77 -7.98
CA THR A 145 -23.08 -8.34 -9.11
C THR A 145 -22.81 -6.84 -9.04
N VAL A 146 -21.54 -6.47 -9.09
CA VAL A 146 -21.10 -5.09 -9.31
C VAL A 146 -20.59 -4.98 -10.74
N GLU A 147 -21.16 -4.06 -11.51
CA GLU A 147 -20.76 -3.80 -12.90
C GLU A 147 -19.94 -2.52 -12.99
N LEU A 148 -18.91 -2.55 -13.84
CA LEU A 148 -17.99 -1.45 -14.07
C LEU A 148 -18.08 -1.01 -15.53
N GLY A 149 -18.47 0.25 -15.74
CA GLY A 149 -18.52 0.91 -17.03
C GLY A 149 -17.29 1.77 -17.27
N TYR A 150 -16.93 1.91 -18.55
CA TYR A 150 -15.83 2.76 -18.99
C TYR A 150 -16.25 3.65 -20.16
N ASP A 151 -15.68 4.85 -20.21
CA ASP A 151 -15.80 5.73 -21.37
C ASP A 151 -14.89 5.30 -22.54
N LEU A 152 -14.99 6.05 -23.66
CA LEU A 152 -14.19 5.81 -24.86
C LEU A 152 -12.68 6.03 -24.66
N ALA A 153 -12.29 6.78 -23.62
CA ALA A 153 -10.89 7.06 -23.30
C ALA A 153 -10.28 5.99 -22.38
N GLY A 154 -11.03 4.97 -21.97
CA GLY A 154 -10.52 3.93 -21.09
C GLY A 154 -10.83 4.14 -19.61
N ARG A 155 -11.41 5.27 -19.22
CA ARG A 155 -11.56 5.69 -17.82
C ARG A 155 -12.88 5.16 -17.28
N ARG A 156 -12.88 4.72 -16.02
CA ARG A 156 -14.10 4.22 -15.36
C ARG A 156 -15.12 5.35 -15.25
N ASN A 157 -16.32 5.19 -15.81
CA ASN A 157 -17.36 6.22 -15.77
C ASN A 157 -18.61 5.80 -14.99
N LEU A 158 -18.76 4.51 -14.66
CA LEU A 158 -19.93 3.99 -13.95
C LEU A 158 -19.57 2.78 -13.07
N LEU A 159 -20.12 2.74 -11.86
CA LEU A 159 -20.33 1.53 -11.08
C LEU A 159 -21.83 1.33 -10.89
N THR A 160 -22.31 0.09 -11.05
CA THR A 160 -23.69 -0.29 -10.72
C THR A 160 -23.67 -1.37 -9.65
N TYR A 161 -24.40 -1.14 -8.55
CA TYR A 161 -24.40 -2.02 -7.38
C TYR A 161 -25.68 -2.88 -7.31
N PRO A 162 -25.63 -4.04 -6.63
CA PRO A 162 -26.78 -4.94 -6.48
C PRO A 162 -28.03 -4.33 -5.81
N ASN A 163 -27.87 -3.27 -5.01
CA ASN A 163 -28.99 -2.57 -4.36
C ASN A 163 -29.63 -1.47 -5.22
N GLY A 164 -29.25 -1.37 -6.50
CA GLY A 164 -29.77 -0.37 -7.43
C GLY A 164 -29.14 1.02 -7.28
N THR A 165 -28.12 1.18 -6.41
CA THR A 165 -27.31 2.41 -6.38
C THR A 165 -26.27 2.40 -7.50
N THR A 166 -25.82 3.59 -7.90
CA THR A 166 -24.77 3.78 -8.91
C THR A 166 -23.77 4.82 -8.46
N THR A 167 -22.54 4.74 -9.00
CA THR A 167 -21.53 5.79 -8.89
C THR A 167 -21.08 6.19 -10.29
N ASN A 168 -21.30 7.44 -10.66
CA ASN A 168 -20.91 8.00 -11.96
C ASN A 168 -19.66 8.86 -11.78
N TYR A 169 -18.73 8.76 -12.73
CA TYR A 169 -17.49 9.54 -12.72
C TYR A 169 -17.44 10.42 -13.97
N PHE A 170 -17.21 11.71 -13.77
CA PHE A 170 -17.07 12.67 -14.85
C PHE A 170 -15.67 13.25 -14.88
N TYR A 171 -15.17 13.44 -16.10
CA TYR A 171 -13.81 13.88 -16.34
C TYR A 171 -13.80 15.12 -17.24
N ASP A 172 -12.84 16.00 -17.00
CA ASP A 172 -12.55 17.08 -17.94
C ASP A 172 -11.78 16.56 -19.19
N ASN A 173 -11.50 17.48 -20.10
CA ASN A 173 -10.77 17.17 -21.34
C ASN A 173 -9.30 16.76 -21.10
N ALA A 174 -8.74 17.06 -19.92
CA ALA A 174 -7.41 16.61 -19.50
C ALA A 174 -7.45 15.25 -18.76
N SER A 175 -8.60 14.59 -18.74
CA SER A 175 -8.84 13.34 -18.01
C SER A 175 -8.85 13.43 -16.50
N ARG A 176 -8.92 14.64 -15.95
CA ARG A 176 -9.02 14.87 -14.51
C ARG A 176 -10.45 14.64 -14.05
N LEU A 177 -10.60 13.87 -12.96
CA LEU A 177 -11.89 13.58 -12.35
C LEU A 177 -12.46 14.87 -11.75
N ILE A 178 -13.57 15.36 -12.28
CA ILE A 178 -14.20 16.62 -11.83
C ILE A 178 -15.47 16.39 -11.03
N GLU A 179 -16.09 15.21 -11.14
CA GLU A 179 -17.30 14.89 -10.37
C GLU A 179 -17.39 13.38 -10.07
N ILE A 180 -17.84 13.05 -8.86
CA ILE A 180 -18.35 11.73 -8.50
C ILE A 180 -19.80 11.89 -8.04
N LEU A 181 -20.73 11.25 -8.73
CA LEU A 181 -22.15 11.27 -8.38
C LEU A 181 -22.61 9.88 -7.92
N HIS A 182 -22.88 9.75 -6.62
CA HIS A 182 -23.52 8.58 -6.04
C HIS A 182 -25.04 8.76 -6.06
N GLN A 183 -25.73 7.91 -6.82
CA GLN A 183 -27.17 7.98 -7.02
C GLN A 183 -27.84 6.72 -6.47
N GLY A 184 -28.83 6.90 -5.59
CA GLY A 184 -29.70 5.83 -5.12
C GLY A 184 -31.06 5.82 -5.80
N PRO A 185 -31.86 4.76 -5.60
CA PRO A 185 -33.22 4.66 -6.15
C PRO A 185 -34.16 5.79 -5.69
N SER A 186 -33.89 6.36 -4.52
CA SER A 186 -34.72 7.40 -3.88
C SER A 186 -34.17 8.82 -4.04
N GLY A 187 -33.02 9.00 -4.70
CA GLY A 187 -32.37 10.31 -4.82
C GLY A 187 -30.85 10.24 -4.76
N ILE A 188 -30.22 11.41 -4.85
CA ILE A 188 -28.76 11.55 -4.72
C ILE A 188 -28.34 11.13 -3.32
N ILE A 189 -27.33 10.26 -3.24
CA ILE A 189 -26.67 9.87 -1.99
C ILE A 189 -25.60 10.90 -1.65
N GLU A 190 -24.71 11.16 -2.60
CA GLU A 190 -23.64 12.15 -2.51
C GLU A 190 -23.30 12.64 -3.93
N ASP A 191 -22.96 13.92 -4.05
CA ASP A 191 -22.46 14.52 -5.28
C ASP A 191 -21.23 15.36 -4.93
N LEU A 192 -20.09 15.01 -5.52
CA LEU A 192 -18.75 15.45 -5.16
C LEU A 192 -18.13 16.19 -6.35
N PHE A 193 -17.72 17.44 -6.18
CA PHE A 193 -17.07 18.24 -7.21
C PHE A 193 -15.60 18.50 -6.88
N TYR A 194 -14.75 18.42 -7.91
CA TYR A 194 -13.32 18.64 -7.80
C TYR A 194 -12.87 19.73 -8.77
N THR A 195 -12.08 20.67 -8.27
CA THR A 195 -11.43 21.70 -9.08
C THR A 195 -9.92 21.57 -9.01
N TYR A 196 -9.24 22.01 -10.08
CA TYR A 196 -7.80 21.88 -10.24
C TYR A 196 -7.19 23.22 -10.63
N ASP A 197 -5.98 23.49 -10.14
CA ASP A 197 -5.18 24.59 -10.65
C ASP A 197 -4.63 24.30 -12.06
N ALA A 198 -3.89 25.26 -12.61
CA ALA A 198 -3.27 25.13 -13.93
C ALA A 198 -2.16 24.06 -13.98
N ALA A 199 -1.58 23.70 -12.83
CA ALA A 199 -0.58 22.64 -12.70
C ALA A 199 -1.22 21.24 -12.50
N GLY A 200 -2.55 21.16 -12.39
CA GLY A 200 -3.27 19.91 -12.18
C GLY A 200 -3.37 19.48 -10.72
N ASN A 201 -3.00 20.33 -9.77
CA ASN A 201 -3.22 20.05 -8.35
C ASN A 201 -4.70 20.26 -8.02
N ARG A 202 -5.29 19.34 -7.27
CA ARG A 202 -6.66 19.50 -6.76
C ARG A 202 -6.68 20.62 -5.72
N ILE A 203 -7.52 21.63 -5.92
CA ILE A 203 -7.61 22.81 -5.05
C ILE A 203 -8.96 23.00 -4.36
N SER A 204 -10.02 22.32 -4.80
CA SER A 204 -11.26 22.19 -4.01
C SER A 204 -11.86 20.80 -4.07
N PHE A 205 -12.62 20.52 -3.01
CA PHE A 205 -13.48 19.36 -2.85
C PHE A 205 -14.78 19.88 -2.24
N ASP A 206 -15.84 19.91 -3.03
CA ASP A 206 -17.17 20.35 -2.60
C ASP A 206 -18.12 19.15 -2.65
N ARG A 207 -18.99 18.97 -1.65
CA ARG A 207 -20.00 17.90 -1.63
C ARG A 207 -21.36 18.39 -1.16
N THR A 208 -22.43 17.74 -1.60
CA THR A 208 -23.82 18.09 -1.24
C THR A 208 -24.12 18.01 0.25
N SER A 209 -23.50 17.08 0.98
CA SER A 209 -23.62 17.03 2.45
C SER A 209 -22.53 17.90 3.08
N SER A 210 -22.75 19.22 3.09
CA SER A 210 -21.82 20.18 3.67
C SER A 210 -21.56 19.89 5.15
N GLN A 211 -20.37 19.37 5.51
CA GLN A 211 -19.55 19.75 6.68
C GLN A 211 -18.16 19.12 6.57
N VAL A 212 -17.19 19.88 6.05
CA VAL A 212 -15.78 19.61 6.33
C VAL A 212 -15.46 20.32 7.63
N ASN A 213 -15.31 19.55 8.71
CA ASN A 213 -14.81 20.09 9.97
C ASN A 213 -13.31 20.29 9.79
N LEU A 214 -12.86 21.55 9.75
CA LEU A 214 -11.44 21.83 9.79
C LEU A 214 -10.91 21.56 11.21
N PRO A 215 -9.72 20.97 11.35
CA PRO A 215 -9.13 20.75 12.66
C PRO A 215 -8.84 22.09 13.34
N GLN A 216 -8.91 22.11 14.67
CA GLN A 216 -8.46 23.25 15.46
C GLN A 216 -6.95 23.44 15.33
N GLU A 217 -6.46 24.66 15.55
CA GLU A 217 -5.02 24.91 15.68
C GLU A 217 -4.45 24.07 16.83
N VAL A 218 -3.28 23.48 16.60
CA VAL A 218 -2.57 22.65 17.57
C VAL A 218 -1.15 23.17 17.78
N GLN A 219 -0.60 22.95 18.97
CA GLN A 219 0.80 23.21 19.26
C GLN A 219 1.55 21.88 19.38
N ALA A 220 2.69 21.76 18.75
CA ALA A 220 3.50 20.54 18.82
C ALA A 220 4.98 20.87 18.99
N ALA A 221 5.67 20.09 19.81
CA ALA A 221 7.12 20.13 19.94
C ALA A 221 7.72 18.80 19.47
N TYR A 222 8.90 18.89 18.86
CA TYR A 222 9.60 17.75 18.27
C TYR A 222 11.05 17.69 18.76
N ASN A 223 11.60 16.49 18.86
CA ASN A 223 13.03 16.30 19.09
C ASN A 223 13.80 16.16 17.77
N ALA A 224 15.12 15.94 17.86
CA ALA A 224 16.01 15.85 16.70
C ALA A 224 15.72 14.66 15.76
N ALA A 225 14.97 13.64 16.21
CA ALA A 225 14.53 12.51 15.38
C ALA A 225 13.13 12.70 14.79
N ASN A 226 12.57 13.92 14.83
CA ASN A 226 11.19 14.23 14.39
C ASN A 226 10.08 13.50 15.18
N GLN A 227 10.40 12.96 16.36
CA GLN A 227 9.39 12.44 17.29
C GLN A 227 8.62 13.60 17.90
N GLN A 228 7.29 13.50 17.94
CA GLN A 228 6.42 14.53 18.53
C GLN A 228 6.42 14.29 20.03
N VAL A 229 7.20 15.07 20.79
CA VAL A 229 7.35 14.87 22.25
C VAL A 229 6.27 15.57 23.06
N GLN A 230 5.61 16.56 22.45
CA GLN A 230 4.47 17.27 23.02
C GLN A 230 3.44 17.55 21.94
N PHE A 231 2.15 17.34 22.26
CA PHE A 231 1.02 17.73 21.43
C PHE A 231 -0.04 18.40 22.31
N ASN A 232 -0.20 19.72 22.13
CA ASN A 232 -0.89 20.60 23.07
C ASN A 232 -0.32 20.44 24.49
N THR A 233 -1.14 19.97 25.43
CA THR A 233 -0.71 19.71 26.82
C THR A 233 -0.17 18.30 27.03
N ASP A 234 -0.38 17.40 26.07
CA ASP A 234 -0.06 15.98 26.23
C ASP A 234 1.42 15.72 25.91
N THR A 235 2.08 14.99 26.80
CA THR A 235 3.45 14.52 26.60
C THR A 235 3.43 13.14 25.98
N GLN A 236 4.30 12.92 25.00
CA GLN A 236 4.44 11.64 24.33
C GLN A 236 5.81 11.02 24.59
N THR A 237 5.86 9.71 24.64
CA THR A 237 7.12 8.95 24.79
C THR A 237 7.29 7.96 23.65
N TYR A 238 8.54 7.66 23.33
CA TYR A 238 8.92 6.74 22.25
C TYR A 238 9.93 5.72 22.78
N ASP A 239 9.98 4.54 22.19
CA ASP A 239 11.09 3.61 22.38
C ASP A 239 12.31 4.02 21.52
N ALA A 240 13.44 3.34 21.70
CA ALA A 240 14.67 3.66 20.96
C ALA A 240 14.55 3.39 19.45
N ASN A 241 13.61 2.55 19.01
CA ASN A 241 13.31 2.33 17.59
C ASN A 241 12.37 3.41 17.01
N GLY A 242 12.01 4.41 17.80
CA GLY A 242 11.14 5.50 17.37
C GLY A 242 9.66 5.12 17.30
N ASN A 243 9.23 4.08 18.01
CA ASN A 243 7.81 3.76 18.13
C ASN A 243 7.18 4.53 19.29
N LEU A 244 6.02 5.14 19.06
CA LEU A 244 5.22 5.78 20.12
C LEU A 244 4.85 4.74 21.18
N THR A 245 5.16 5.00 22.45
CA THR A 245 4.86 4.13 23.60
C THR A 245 3.78 4.69 24.50
N PHE A 246 3.58 6.01 24.51
CA PHE A 246 2.50 6.68 25.21
C PHE A 246 2.18 8.02 24.53
N ASP A 247 0.89 8.35 24.38
CA ASP A 247 0.45 9.60 23.72
C ASP A 247 -0.18 10.64 24.66
N GLY A 248 -0.09 10.44 25.98
CA GLY A 248 -0.79 11.23 26.99
C GLY A 248 -2.05 10.53 27.54
N THR A 249 -2.60 9.57 26.80
CA THR A 249 -3.81 8.82 27.20
C THR A 249 -3.64 7.30 27.05
N THR A 250 -3.06 6.85 25.94
CA THR A 250 -2.98 5.45 25.53
C THR A 250 -1.54 4.98 25.53
N THR A 251 -1.31 3.82 26.14
CA THR A 251 -0.03 3.10 26.10
C THR A 251 -0.01 2.15 24.91
N TYR A 252 1.14 2.04 24.25
CA TYR A 252 1.37 1.22 23.07
C TYR A 252 2.49 0.22 23.34
N THR A 253 2.25 -1.05 23.01
CA THR A 253 3.23 -2.14 23.15
C THR A 253 3.62 -2.68 21.79
N TRP A 254 4.92 -2.84 21.56
CA TRP A 254 5.51 -3.28 20.30
C TRP A 254 6.25 -4.61 20.49
N ASP A 255 6.15 -5.52 19.52
CA ASP A 255 6.86 -6.80 19.56
C ASP A 255 8.34 -6.68 19.12
N ALA A 256 9.06 -7.80 19.19
CA ALA A 256 10.48 -7.89 18.78
C ALA A 256 10.70 -7.71 17.26
N ARG A 257 9.61 -7.63 16.48
CA ARG A 257 9.61 -7.38 15.03
C ARG A 257 9.18 -5.95 14.71
N ASN A 258 9.14 -5.10 15.73
CA ASN A 258 8.78 -3.69 15.64
C ASN A 258 7.33 -3.45 15.17
N ARG A 259 6.40 -4.34 15.51
CA ARG A 259 4.96 -4.24 15.16
C ARG A 259 4.13 -3.91 16.40
N LEU A 260 3.10 -3.07 16.25
CA LEU A 260 2.21 -2.72 17.34
C LEU A 260 1.32 -3.91 17.71
N VAL A 261 1.47 -4.46 18.91
CA VAL A 261 0.71 -5.63 19.38
C VAL A 261 -0.33 -5.31 20.44
N GLN A 262 -0.26 -4.15 21.09
CA GLN A 262 -1.26 -3.73 22.06
C GLN A 262 -1.45 -2.21 22.10
N MET A 263 -2.70 -1.77 22.29
CA MET A 263 -3.04 -0.42 22.77
C MET A 263 -3.88 -0.56 24.05
N SER A 264 -3.58 0.19 25.09
CA SER A 264 -4.35 0.13 26.33
C SER A 264 -4.47 1.48 27.04
N ASN A 265 -5.66 1.76 27.56
CA ASN A 265 -5.95 2.85 28.48
C ASN A 265 -7.10 2.43 29.43
N GLY A 266 -7.68 3.37 30.20
CA GLY A 266 -8.75 3.05 31.15
C GLY A 266 -10.04 2.48 30.56
N SER A 267 -10.29 2.66 29.26
CA SER A 267 -11.51 2.21 28.56
C SER A 267 -11.26 1.32 27.33
N LEU A 268 -10.01 1.23 26.88
CA LEU A 268 -9.57 0.47 25.73
C LEU A 268 -8.55 -0.59 26.14
N LEU A 269 -8.78 -1.83 25.71
CA LEU A 269 -7.76 -2.87 25.61
C LEU A 269 -7.86 -3.49 24.21
N ALA A 270 -6.88 -3.18 23.36
CA ALA A 270 -6.76 -3.69 22.01
C ALA A 270 -5.49 -4.53 21.89
N SER A 271 -5.57 -5.70 21.26
CA SER A 271 -4.40 -6.50 20.86
C SER A 271 -4.49 -6.93 19.41
N PHE A 272 -3.34 -7.16 18.78
CA PHE A 272 -3.22 -7.47 17.35
C PHE A 272 -2.26 -8.63 17.11
N THR A 273 -2.55 -9.46 16.12
CA THR A 273 -1.66 -10.53 15.65
C THR A 273 -1.45 -10.38 14.15
N TYR A 274 -0.24 -10.71 13.69
CA TYR A 274 0.18 -10.55 12.30
C TYR A 274 0.73 -11.87 11.75
N ASP A 275 0.50 -12.11 10.47
CA ASP A 275 1.14 -13.22 9.78
C ASP A 275 2.62 -12.93 9.43
N ALA A 276 3.27 -13.93 8.82
CA ALA A 276 4.64 -13.83 8.34
C ALA A 276 4.84 -12.79 7.22
N LEU A 277 3.76 -12.42 6.52
CA LEU A 277 3.76 -11.41 5.46
C LEU A 277 3.53 -9.99 6.01
N GLY A 278 3.32 -9.85 7.33
CA GLY A 278 3.08 -8.57 7.98
C GLY A 278 1.62 -8.10 7.97
N ARG A 279 0.68 -8.93 7.49
CA ARG A 279 -0.75 -8.61 7.48
C ARG A 279 -1.34 -8.89 8.86
N ARG A 280 -2.19 -7.99 9.36
CA ARG A 280 -2.87 -8.15 10.65
C ARG A 280 -3.99 -9.20 10.57
N ILE A 281 -3.69 -10.45 10.86
CA ILE A 281 -4.64 -11.58 10.79
C ILE A 281 -5.65 -11.65 11.94
N SER A 282 -5.46 -10.90 13.03
CA SER A 282 -6.45 -10.85 14.11
C SER A 282 -6.37 -9.55 14.92
N LYS A 283 -7.52 -9.12 15.44
CA LYS A 283 -7.64 -8.11 16.48
C LYS A 283 -8.53 -8.61 17.61
N THR A 284 -8.21 -8.22 18.84
CA THR A 284 -9.10 -8.34 20.00
C THR A 284 -9.31 -6.96 20.61
N ILE A 285 -10.53 -6.44 20.59
CA ILE A 285 -10.87 -5.13 21.18
C ILE A 285 -11.88 -5.33 22.30
N ASN A 286 -11.52 -4.94 23.52
CA ASN A 286 -12.35 -5.05 24.73
C ASN A 286 -12.99 -6.45 24.90
N GLY A 287 -12.22 -7.50 24.59
CA GLY A 287 -12.63 -8.91 24.68
C GLY A 287 -13.27 -9.49 23.41
N SER A 288 -13.65 -8.66 22.42
CA SER A 288 -14.19 -9.14 21.15
C SER A 288 -13.07 -9.41 20.15
N THR A 289 -12.97 -10.66 19.68
CA THR A 289 -11.95 -11.09 18.72
C THR A 289 -12.53 -11.23 17.32
N ILE A 290 -11.82 -10.71 16.32
CA ILE A 290 -12.09 -10.90 14.89
C ILE A 290 -10.77 -11.30 14.22
N SER A 291 -10.80 -12.38 13.46
CA SER A 291 -9.71 -12.82 12.59
C SER A 291 -10.05 -12.55 11.13
N TYR A 292 -9.04 -12.52 10.26
CA TYR A 292 -9.21 -12.11 8.87
C TYR A 292 -8.63 -13.12 7.90
N LEU A 293 -9.31 -13.28 6.76
CA LEU A 293 -8.75 -13.93 5.58
C LEU A 293 -8.47 -12.87 4.52
N TYR A 294 -7.38 -13.04 3.78
CA TYR A 294 -6.85 -12.05 2.86
C TYR A 294 -6.84 -12.54 1.41
N ASP A 295 -7.06 -11.61 0.49
CA ASP A 295 -6.69 -11.70 -0.93
C ASP A 295 -5.59 -10.67 -1.18
N GLY A 296 -4.34 -11.14 -1.30
CA GLY A 296 -3.17 -10.26 -1.27
C GLY A 296 -3.13 -9.43 0.02
N ASN A 297 -3.26 -8.12 -0.12
CA ASN A 297 -3.19 -7.13 0.96
C ASN A 297 -4.56 -6.73 1.54
N ASP A 298 -5.65 -7.32 1.06
CA ASP A 298 -6.99 -6.90 1.40
C ASP A 298 -7.81 -7.98 2.10
N ILE A 299 -8.61 -7.57 3.07
CA ILE A 299 -9.51 -8.48 3.79
C ILE A 299 -10.67 -8.89 2.88
N ILE A 300 -10.92 -10.19 2.80
CA ILE A 300 -12.06 -10.77 2.07
C ILE A 300 -13.09 -11.43 2.99
N ALA A 301 -12.70 -11.77 4.21
CA ALA A 301 -13.61 -12.31 5.22
C ALA A 301 -13.21 -11.92 6.64
N GLU A 302 -14.21 -11.66 7.47
CA GLU A 302 -14.10 -11.59 8.93
C GLU A 302 -14.53 -12.93 9.52
N ILE A 303 -13.78 -13.42 10.50
CA ILE A 303 -14.01 -14.70 11.16
C ILE A 303 -14.10 -14.47 12.67
N GLN A 304 -15.20 -14.92 13.27
CA GLN A 304 -15.39 -14.92 14.71
C GLN A 304 -15.85 -16.32 15.16
N ASN A 305 -15.25 -16.84 16.24
CA ASN A 305 -15.53 -18.20 16.72
C ASN A 305 -15.44 -19.27 15.61
N ASN A 306 -14.40 -19.18 14.76
CA ASN A 306 -14.17 -20.05 13.60
C ASN A 306 -15.30 -20.07 12.55
N THR A 307 -16.17 -19.04 12.55
CA THR A 307 -17.25 -18.88 11.57
C THR A 307 -17.05 -17.58 10.82
N VAL A 308 -17.21 -17.61 9.49
CA VAL A 308 -17.21 -16.38 8.68
C VAL A 308 -18.44 -15.54 9.03
N THR A 309 -18.23 -14.33 9.54
CA THR A 309 -19.29 -13.41 9.97
C THR A 309 -19.54 -12.26 8.99
N ALA A 310 -18.54 -11.92 8.18
CA ALA A 310 -18.69 -10.98 7.09
C ALA A 310 -17.79 -11.35 5.91
N THR A 311 -18.20 -10.95 4.71
CA THR A 311 -17.44 -11.12 3.47
C THR A 311 -17.44 -9.84 2.67
N TYR A 312 -16.43 -9.65 1.82
CA TYR A 312 -16.28 -8.44 1.01
C TYR A 312 -16.27 -8.77 -0.48
N LEU A 313 -17.15 -8.10 -1.22
CA LEU A 313 -17.05 -8.02 -2.67
C LEU A 313 -16.28 -6.75 -3.02
N ARG A 314 -15.22 -6.90 -3.81
CA ARG A 314 -14.21 -5.86 -3.99
C ARG A 314 -13.55 -5.94 -5.35
N GLY A 315 -12.96 -4.82 -5.76
CA GLY A 315 -12.21 -4.72 -7.01
C GLY A 315 -10.90 -5.52 -6.98
N LEU A 316 -10.15 -5.42 -8.07
CA LEU A 316 -8.78 -5.94 -8.13
C LEU A 316 -7.74 -4.93 -7.61
N ASN A 317 -8.13 -3.66 -7.45
CA ASN A 317 -7.27 -2.67 -6.85
C ASN A 317 -7.29 -2.81 -5.33
N ILE A 318 -6.18 -2.45 -4.69
CA ILE A 318 -6.10 -2.32 -3.24
C ILE A 318 -7.12 -1.28 -2.76
N ASP A 319 -7.72 -1.52 -1.60
CA ASP A 319 -8.58 -0.53 -0.91
C ASP A 319 -9.85 -0.14 -1.68
N GLU A 320 -10.36 -1.06 -2.50
CA GLU A 320 -11.57 -0.89 -3.30
C GLU A 320 -12.71 -1.84 -2.88
N PRO A 321 -13.27 -1.71 -1.66
CA PRO A 321 -14.47 -2.46 -1.27
C PRO A 321 -15.71 -1.92 -1.99
N PHE A 322 -16.53 -2.81 -2.54
CA PHE A 322 -17.83 -2.44 -3.13
C PHE A 322 -19.00 -2.76 -2.21
N LEU A 323 -18.92 -3.90 -1.50
CA LEU A 323 -19.98 -4.40 -0.63
C LEU A 323 -19.38 -5.20 0.52
N ARG A 324 -19.88 -4.99 1.73
CA ARG A 324 -19.70 -5.88 2.87
C ARG A 324 -21.00 -6.63 3.13
N SER A 325 -20.93 -7.95 3.10
CA SER A 325 -22.07 -8.82 3.42
C SER A 325 -21.85 -9.43 4.80
N SER A 326 -22.60 -8.93 5.78
CA SER A 326 -22.70 -9.50 7.13
C SER A 326 -24.15 -9.95 7.41
N ALA A 327 -24.66 -9.79 8.63
CA ALA A 327 -26.10 -9.87 8.91
C ALA A 327 -26.90 -8.85 8.07
N VAL A 328 -26.28 -7.72 7.71
CA VAL A 328 -26.81 -6.72 6.78
C VAL A 328 -25.78 -6.50 5.66
N ALA A 329 -26.29 -6.22 4.46
CA ALA A 329 -25.47 -5.84 3.32
C ALA A 329 -25.25 -4.32 3.30
N GLU A 330 -24.00 -3.89 3.25
CA GLU A 330 -23.57 -2.49 3.29
C GLU A 330 -22.77 -2.18 2.03
N TYR A 331 -23.26 -1.24 1.21
CA TYR A 331 -22.63 -0.87 -0.06
C TYR A 331 -21.89 0.45 0.10
N TYR A 332 -20.64 0.48 -0.38
CA TYR A 332 -19.69 1.56 -0.16
C TYR A 332 -19.78 2.64 -1.23
N HIS A 333 -19.93 3.88 -0.79
CA HIS A 333 -19.85 5.10 -1.61
C HIS A 333 -18.69 5.94 -1.09
N ALA A 334 -17.68 6.18 -1.92
CA ALA A 334 -16.41 6.75 -1.50
C ALA A 334 -15.97 7.91 -2.40
N ASP A 335 -15.16 8.82 -1.83
CA ASP A 335 -14.54 9.92 -2.57
C ASP A 335 -13.39 9.46 -3.48
N ALA A 336 -12.79 10.42 -4.18
CA ALA A 336 -11.66 10.19 -5.08
C ALA A 336 -10.36 9.74 -4.40
N LEU A 337 -10.28 9.74 -3.07
CA LEU A 337 -9.16 9.15 -2.31
C LEU A 337 -9.50 7.76 -1.77
N GLY A 338 -10.74 7.28 -1.99
CA GLY A 338 -11.26 6.04 -1.43
C GLY A 338 -11.82 6.19 -0.02
N SER A 339 -11.97 7.41 0.51
CA SER A 339 -12.60 7.61 1.82
C SER A 339 -14.09 7.34 1.71
N VAL A 340 -14.58 6.39 2.50
CA VAL A 340 -16.00 5.99 2.49
C VAL A 340 -16.85 7.13 3.04
N LEU A 341 -17.76 7.69 2.25
CA LEU A 341 -18.62 8.81 2.66
C LEU A 341 -19.99 8.34 3.16
N ALA A 342 -20.50 7.26 2.58
CA ALA A 342 -21.80 6.71 2.95
C ALA A 342 -21.85 5.18 2.78
N LEU A 343 -22.67 4.54 3.62
CA LEU A 343 -23.07 3.15 3.48
C LEU A 343 -24.56 3.08 3.24
N THR A 344 -24.96 2.46 2.14
CA THR A 344 -26.35 2.16 1.86
C THR A 344 -26.70 0.71 2.18
N ASP A 345 -27.95 0.44 2.54
CA ASP A 345 -28.48 -0.90 2.73
C ASP A 345 -28.86 -1.59 1.39
N GLN A 346 -29.49 -2.76 1.48
CA GLN A 346 -29.97 -3.53 0.33
C GLN A 346 -31.04 -2.84 -0.54
N ASN A 347 -31.69 -1.79 -0.03
CA ASN A 347 -32.71 -1.02 -0.75
C ASN A 347 -32.13 0.31 -1.30
N GLY A 348 -30.83 0.55 -1.12
CA GLY A 348 -30.18 1.79 -1.52
C GLY A 348 -30.44 2.97 -0.58
N ALA A 349 -30.96 2.73 0.63
CA ALA A 349 -31.14 3.78 1.64
C ALA A 349 -29.85 3.96 2.45
N VAL A 350 -29.46 5.22 2.68
CA VAL A 350 -28.27 5.56 3.47
C VAL A 350 -28.51 5.24 4.95
N GLN A 351 -27.65 4.41 5.52
CA GLN A 351 -27.72 3.98 6.93
C GLN A 351 -26.62 4.60 7.79
N THR A 352 -25.44 4.85 7.19
CA THR A 352 -24.30 5.46 7.88
C THR A 352 -23.65 6.47 6.95
N ASN A 353 -23.32 7.64 7.51
CA ASN A 353 -22.52 8.68 6.85
C ASN A 353 -21.23 8.90 7.61
N TYR A 354 -20.18 9.21 6.85
CA TYR A 354 -18.89 9.60 7.37
C TYR A 354 -18.50 10.97 6.84
N SER A 355 -17.94 11.77 7.74
CA SER A 355 -17.26 13.01 7.41
C SER A 355 -15.84 12.95 7.96
N TYR A 356 -14.91 13.57 7.24
CA TYR A 356 -13.50 13.59 7.60
C TYR A 356 -13.01 15.04 7.64
N ASP A 357 -12.16 15.35 8.61
CA ASP A 357 -11.24 16.48 8.43
C ASP A 357 -10.17 16.11 7.35
N PRO A 358 -9.36 17.07 6.87
CA PRO A 358 -8.38 16.78 5.83
C PRO A 358 -7.38 15.66 6.19
N PHE A 359 -7.11 15.44 7.47
CA PHE A 359 -6.20 14.40 7.97
C PHE A 359 -6.94 13.14 8.45
N GLY A 360 -8.24 13.00 8.17
CA GLY A 360 -8.98 11.77 8.41
C GLY A 360 -9.62 11.63 9.79
N ASN A 361 -9.70 12.68 10.62
CA ASN A 361 -10.48 12.59 11.86
C ASN A 361 -11.95 12.38 11.49
N THR A 362 -12.50 11.26 11.93
CA THR A 362 -13.76 10.74 11.41
C THR A 362 -14.92 11.09 12.32
N THR A 363 -15.96 11.68 11.74
CA THR A 363 -17.26 11.84 12.36
C THR A 363 -18.22 10.84 11.72
N ILE A 364 -18.95 10.08 12.53
CA ILE A 364 -19.87 9.03 12.09
C ILE A 364 -21.29 9.41 12.50
N ALA A 365 -22.22 9.38 11.55
CA ALA A 365 -23.65 9.46 11.82
C ALA A 365 -24.33 8.17 11.35
N GLY A 366 -25.04 7.49 12.24
CA GLY A 366 -25.58 6.14 12.02
C GLY A 366 -24.83 5.08 12.84
N SER A 367 -25.04 3.81 12.52
CA SER A 367 -24.39 2.69 13.21
C SER A 367 -24.00 1.62 12.20
N SER A 368 -22.71 1.28 12.20
CA SER A 368 -22.14 0.23 11.35
C SER A 368 -20.95 -0.42 12.06
N SER A 369 -20.72 -1.69 11.75
CA SER A 369 -19.51 -2.43 12.14
C SER A 369 -18.42 -2.37 11.07
N ASN A 370 -18.65 -1.65 9.97
CA ASN A 370 -17.68 -1.49 8.89
C ASN A 370 -16.37 -0.85 9.38
N PRO A 371 -15.22 -1.51 9.15
CA PRO A 371 -13.93 -0.94 9.50
C PRO A 371 -13.41 0.06 8.45
N PHE A 372 -13.76 -0.07 7.17
CA PHE A 372 -13.14 0.72 6.09
C PHE A 372 -13.72 2.14 6.03
N GLN A 373 -12.90 3.14 6.35
CA GLN A 373 -13.32 4.53 6.48
C GLN A 373 -12.40 5.44 5.65
N TYR A 374 -11.58 6.29 6.29
CA TYR A 374 -10.71 7.25 5.60
C TYR A 374 -9.71 6.56 4.66
N THR A 375 -9.67 6.98 3.39
CA THR A 375 -8.87 6.37 2.31
C THR A 375 -9.01 4.83 2.19
N GLY A 376 -10.18 4.30 2.55
CA GLY A 376 -10.46 2.87 2.51
C GLY A 376 -9.79 2.07 3.63
N ARG A 377 -9.27 2.73 4.67
CA ARG A 377 -8.47 2.10 5.73
C ARG A 377 -9.26 1.77 6.98
N GLU A 378 -8.78 0.76 7.70
CA GLU A 378 -9.48 0.17 8.83
C GLU A 378 -9.40 1.07 10.07
N ASN A 379 -10.55 1.57 10.52
CA ASN A 379 -10.73 2.23 11.81
C ASN A 379 -11.43 1.27 12.78
N ASP A 380 -10.70 0.81 13.79
CA ASP A 380 -11.22 -0.13 14.79
C ASP A 380 -11.88 0.56 15.99
N GLY A 381 -12.03 1.89 15.97
CA GLY A 381 -12.49 2.66 17.13
C GLY A 381 -11.44 2.80 18.23
N THR A 382 -10.16 2.51 17.92
CA THR A 382 -9.02 2.61 18.85
C THR A 382 -8.36 4.00 18.86
N GLY A 383 -8.83 4.91 18.01
CA GLY A 383 -8.18 6.20 17.74
C GLY A 383 -7.03 6.13 16.73
N ALA A 384 -6.79 4.96 16.12
CA ALA A 384 -5.79 4.77 15.07
C ALA A 384 -6.38 3.98 13.90
N TYR A 385 -5.91 4.30 12.70
CA TYR A 385 -6.18 3.54 11.50
C TYR A 385 -5.07 2.53 11.23
N TYR A 386 -5.43 1.30 10.83
CA TYR A 386 -4.45 0.31 10.39
C TYR A 386 -4.12 0.49 8.91
N TYR A 387 -2.87 0.88 8.65
CA TYR A 387 -2.29 1.15 7.34
C TYR A 387 -1.24 0.10 6.98
N ARG A 388 -1.49 -1.16 7.34
CA ARG A 388 -0.61 -2.30 7.05
C ARG A 388 0.74 -2.22 7.76
N ALA A 389 1.74 -1.56 7.19
CA ALA A 389 3.06 -1.47 7.80
C ALA A 389 3.08 -0.60 9.07
N ARG A 390 2.14 0.36 9.19
CA ARG A 390 2.07 1.32 10.30
C ARG A 390 0.63 1.58 10.74
N TYR A 391 0.48 2.26 11.88
CA TYR A 391 -0.80 2.81 12.30
C TYR A 391 -0.80 4.33 12.17
N TYR A 392 -1.82 4.85 11.49
CA TYR A 392 -1.99 6.28 11.26
C TYR A 392 -2.90 6.88 12.34
N ARG A 393 -2.50 8.02 12.89
CA ARG A 393 -3.22 8.75 13.95
C ARG A 393 -3.75 10.05 13.39
N PRO A 394 -5.03 10.15 12.99
CA PRO A 394 -5.58 11.38 12.41
C PRO A 394 -5.59 12.53 13.42
N THR A 395 -5.73 12.24 14.71
CA THR A 395 -5.67 13.25 15.78
C THR A 395 -4.28 13.84 15.97
N LEU A 396 -3.23 13.09 15.62
CA LEU A 396 -1.82 13.53 15.65
C LEU A 396 -1.30 13.92 14.26
N GLN A 397 -2.12 13.72 13.21
CA GLN A 397 -1.82 13.96 11.80
C GLN A 397 -0.55 13.25 11.30
N ARG A 398 -0.24 12.07 11.86
CA ARG A 398 1.01 11.34 11.57
C ARG A 398 0.94 9.85 11.89
N PHE A 399 1.91 9.08 11.42
CA PHE A 399 2.09 7.69 11.83
C PHE A 399 2.68 7.59 13.25
N ASN A 400 2.37 6.49 13.94
CA ASN A 400 2.82 6.25 15.32
C ASN A 400 4.18 5.54 15.44
N SER A 401 4.84 5.27 14.31
CA SER A 401 6.18 4.70 14.25
C SER A 401 6.94 5.32 13.07
N GLU A 402 8.26 5.18 13.08
CA GLU A 402 9.07 5.47 11.91
C GLU A 402 8.66 4.59 10.73
N ASP A 403 8.78 5.14 9.53
CA ASP A 403 8.61 4.43 8.27
C ASP A 403 9.62 3.28 8.16
N PRO A 404 9.16 2.02 7.99
CA PRO A 404 10.07 0.90 7.78
C PRO A 404 11.03 1.13 6.62
N ILE A 405 10.60 1.78 5.52
CA ILE A 405 11.46 2.08 4.37
C ILE A 405 12.24 3.39 4.51
N ARG A 406 12.11 4.08 5.65
CA ARG A 406 12.92 5.24 6.05
C ARG A 406 12.96 6.34 5.01
N TYR A 407 14.15 6.68 4.51
CA TYR A 407 14.36 7.77 3.56
C TYR A 407 13.66 7.57 2.23
N LEU A 408 13.36 6.32 1.85
CA LEU A 408 12.50 6.08 0.68
C LEU A 408 11.09 6.61 0.91
N GLY A 409 10.58 6.54 2.16
CA GLY A 409 9.32 7.13 2.63
C GLY A 409 9.36 8.66 2.77
N GLY A 410 10.55 9.21 2.99
CA GLY A 410 10.81 10.65 3.10
C GLY A 410 11.73 11.00 4.27
N ILE A 411 12.13 12.27 4.37
CA ILE A 411 13.07 12.74 5.41
C ILE A 411 12.45 12.81 6.82
N ASN A 412 11.11 12.80 6.92
CA ASN A 412 10.39 12.72 8.18
C ASN A 412 9.65 11.39 8.22
N PHE A 413 10.20 10.43 8.96
CA PHE A 413 9.73 9.04 9.00
C PHE A 413 8.33 8.87 9.59
N TYR A 414 7.71 9.91 10.14
CA TYR A 414 6.37 9.85 10.71
C TYR A 414 5.33 10.56 9.84
N SER A 415 5.74 11.34 8.83
CA SER A 415 4.82 12.19 8.07
C SER A 415 3.77 11.34 7.35
N TYR A 416 2.51 11.76 7.42
CA TYR A 416 1.47 11.24 6.55
C TYR A 416 1.47 12.02 5.25
N VAL A 417 1.80 11.32 4.16
CA VAL A 417 1.74 11.78 2.77
C VAL A 417 2.38 13.15 2.47
N GLY A 418 3.42 13.52 3.23
CA GLY A 418 4.09 14.81 3.09
C GLY A 418 3.19 16.01 3.43
N ASN A 419 2.23 15.81 4.34
CA ASN A 419 1.25 16.81 4.79
C ASN A 419 0.35 17.36 3.66
N ASN A 420 0.11 16.56 2.62
CA ASN A 420 -0.84 16.88 1.55
C ASN A 420 -1.90 15.79 1.38
N PRO A 421 -2.77 15.60 2.41
CA PRO A 421 -3.72 14.50 2.46
C PRO A 421 -4.96 14.70 1.58
N ILE A 422 -5.08 15.84 0.90
CA ILE A 422 -6.18 16.13 -0.03
C ILE A 422 -5.91 15.60 -1.45
N ILE A 423 -4.66 15.26 -1.75
CA ILE A 423 -4.21 14.76 -3.07
C ILE A 423 -3.62 13.35 -2.95
N PHE A 424 -2.94 13.05 -1.84
CA PHE A 424 -2.17 11.83 -1.69
C PHE A 424 -2.77 10.88 -0.65
N ILE A 425 -2.59 9.59 -0.89
CA ILE A 425 -2.92 8.49 0.02
C ILE A 425 -1.66 7.65 0.31
N ASP A 426 -1.70 6.79 1.33
CA ASP A 426 -0.64 5.81 1.59
C ASP A 426 -1.26 4.42 1.80
N PRO A 427 -1.50 3.62 0.74
CA PRO A 427 -2.19 2.34 0.89
C PRO A 427 -1.40 1.32 1.73
N ALA A 428 -0.07 1.39 1.71
CA ALA A 428 0.79 0.39 2.36
C ALA A 428 1.31 0.82 3.75
N GLY A 429 1.10 2.09 4.12
CA GLY A 429 1.77 2.70 5.27
C GLY A 429 3.28 2.83 5.05
N LEU A 430 3.74 2.99 3.81
CA LEU A 430 5.17 3.02 3.44
C LEU A 430 5.49 4.20 2.51
N LEU A 431 4.58 4.54 1.60
CA LEU A 431 4.83 5.55 0.57
C LEU A 431 3.56 6.30 0.24
N ARG A 432 3.70 7.58 -0.05
CA ARG A 432 2.60 8.37 -0.59
C ARG A 432 2.39 8.08 -2.08
N PHE A 433 1.13 8.07 -2.48
CA PHE A 433 0.67 7.87 -3.84
C PHE A 433 -0.27 9.00 -4.21
N SER A 434 -0.05 9.60 -5.38
CA SER A 434 -1.06 10.48 -5.98
C SER A 434 -2.11 9.58 -6.61
N TRP A 435 -3.40 9.90 -6.43
CA TRP A 435 -4.44 9.19 -7.14
C TRP A 435 -4.31 9.48 -8.64
N GLY A 436 -3.97 8.44 -9.40
CA GLY A 436 -3.83 8.52 -10.84
C GLY A 436 -5.12 9.02 -11.49
N VAL A 437 -5.00 10.11 -12.22
CA VAL A 437 -5.98 10.69 -13.12
C VAL A 437 -6.49 9.62 -14.09
N GLY A 438 -7.63 8.98 -13.79
CA GLY A 438 -8.22 7.93 -14.64
C GLY A 438 -8.81 6.69 -13.95
N GLY A 439 -8.91 6.65 -12.62
CA GLY A 439 -9.72 5.63 -11.93
C GLY A 439 -9.10 4.23 -11.92
N THR A 440 -7.78 4.12 -12.05
CA THR A 440 -7.08 2.84 -11.90
C THR A 440 -5.80 3.07 -11.10
N LEU A 441 -5.73 2.47 -9.91
CA LEU A 441 -4.51 2.46 -9.10
C LEU A 441 -3.48 1.62 -9.85
N GLY A 442 -2.45 2.26 -10.40
CA GLY A 442 -1.16 1.61 -10.57
C GLY A 442 -0.67 1.17 -9.21
N LEU A 443 -0.88 -0.09 -8.86
CA LEU A 443 -0.32 -0.66 -7.64
C LEU A 443 1.20 -0.57 -7.75
N ILE A 444 1.80 -0.04 -6.71
CA ILE A 444 3.16 -0.38 -6.35
C ILE A 444 2.99 -1.31 -5.16
N ASP A 445 3.03 -2.61 -5.41
CA ASP A 445 3.27 -3.59 -4.37
C ASP A 445 4.72 -3.41 -3.91
N VAL A 446 4.88 -2.55 -2.90
CA VAL A 446 6.12 -2.53 -2.12
C VAL A 446 6.03 -3.72 -1.18
N ASN A 447 6.51 -4.86 -1.64
CA ASN A 447 6.75 -5.96 -0.72
C ASN A 447 7.95 -5.54 0.13
N TRP A 448 7.64 -5.08 1.36
CA TRP A 448 8.64 -4.99 2.41
C TRP A 448 9.13 -6.40 2.64
N ASN A 449 10.30 -6.66 2.09
CA ASN A 449 10.96 -7.91 2.34
C ASN A 449 11.55 -7.83 3.75
N SER A 450 10.83 -8.34 4.75
CA SER A 450 11.41 -8.61 6.07
C SER A 450 12.67 -9.48 5.96
N SER A 451 12.88 -10.12 4.79
CA SER A 451 14.09 -10.85 4.41
C SER A 451 15.30 -10.05 3.90
N ASN A 452 15.25 -8.72 3.75
CA ASN A 452 16.43 -7.87 3.57
C ASN A 452 16.11 -6.34 3.63
N PRO A 453 16.49 -5.60 4.69
CA PRO A 453 16.24 -4.15 4.79
C PRO A 453 17.01 -3.32 3.74
N THR A 454 17.93 -3.93 2.98
CA THR A 454 18.68 -3.28 1.89
C THR A 454 18.14 -3.56 0.50
N LYS A 455 17.08 -4.38 0.36
CA LYS A 455 16.43 -4.66 -0.93
C LYS A 455 14.91 -4.59 -0.79
N THR A 456 14.37 -3.39 -1.00
CA THR A 456 12.93 -3.21 -1.24
C THR A 456 12.62 -3.65 -2.66
N THR A 457 11.79 -4.69 -2.83
CA THR A 457 11.28 -5.04 -4.16
C THR A 457 10.03 -4.21 -4.39
N VAL A 458 10.16 -3.22 -5.27
CA VAL A 458 9.03 -2.44 -5.78
C VAL A 458 8.45 -3.22 -6.94
N SER A 459 7.34 -3.92 -6.71
CA SER A 459 6.56 -4.55 -7.76
C SER A 459 5.52 -3.56 -8.24
N LEU A 460 5.73 -2.97 -9.41
CA LEU A 460 4.72 -2.16 -10.07
C LEU A 460 3.65 -3.09 -10.67
N VAL A 461 2.56 -3.32 -9.94
CA VAL A 461 1.34 -3.91 -10.51
C VAL A 461 0.52 -2.78 -11.14
N THR A 462 0.97 -2.32 -12.30
CA THR A 462 0.08 -1.47 -13.11
C THR A 462 -1.16 -2.29 -13.48
N PRO A 463 -2.39 -1.77 -13.30
CA PRO A 463 -3.53 -2.31 -14.00
C PRO A 463 -3.18 -2.17 -15.47
N GLN A 464 -3.38 -3.23 -16.23
CA GLN A 464 -2.87 -3.36 -17.60
C GLN A 464 -3.40 -2.24 -18.50
N LEU A 465 -2.68 -1.11 -18.51
CA LEU A 465 -2.86 -0.01 -19.42
C LEU A 465 -1.86 -0.24 -20.54
N GLY A 466 -2.35 -0.52 -21.74
CA GLY A 466 -1.53 -0.43 -22.94
C GLY A 466 -1.06 1.02 -23.11
N GLY A 467 0.24 1.27 -22.94
CA GLY A 467 0.88 2.56 -23.16
C GLY A 467 2.06 2.77 -22.21
N GLY A 468 3.21 3.19 -22.73
CA GLY A 468 4.34 3.58 -21.88
C GLY A 468 4.03 4.86 -21.11
N PHE A 469 4.48 4.94 -19.86
CA PHE A 469 4.38 6.12 -19.00
C PHE A 469 5.77 6.55 -18.56
N ASN A 470 6.02 7.86 -18.58
CA ASN A 470 7.19 8.44 -17.93
C ASN A 470 6.78 8.89 -16.51
N PHE A 471 7.54 8.47 -15.51
CA PHE A 471 7.39 8.94 -14.14
C PHE A 471 8.56 9.90 -13.86
N CYS A 472 8.26 11.18 -13.71
CA CYS A 472 9.25 12.21 -13.39
C CYS A 472 9.04 12.71 -11.96
N LEU A 473 10.10 12.67 -11.14
CA LEU A 473 10.16 13.31 -9.84
C LEU A 473 11.02 14.57 -9.94
N ASN A 474 10.40 15.73 -9.76
CA ASN A 474 11.13 17.00 -9.69
C ASN A 474 11.55 17.27 -8.24
N ALA A 475 12.69 17.95 -8.05
CA ALA A 475 13.23 18.32 -6.73
C ALA A 475 12.29 19.18 -5.85
N ASN A 476 11.19 19.69 -6.42
CA ASN A 476 10.15 20.46 -5.73
C ASN A 476 8.91 19.63 -5.31
N GLY A 477 8.94 18.30 -5.50
CA GLY A 477 7.82 17.42 -5.11
C GLY A 477 6.61 17.47 -6.05
N SER A 478 6.72 18.10 -7.22
CA SER A 478 5.71 17.99 -8.29
C SER A 478 5.91 16.69 -9.09
N THR A 479 4.81 16.00 -9.38
CA THR A 479 4.76 14.85 -10.30
C THR A 479 4.16 15.32 -11.62
N SER A 480 4.85 15.11 -12.74
CA SER A 480 4.23 15.20 -14.07
C SER A 480 4.13 13.81 -14.68
N VAL A 481 2.99 13.54 -15.32
CA VAL A 481 2.78 12.37 -16.17
C VAL A 481 2.67 12.89 -17.59
N ASP A 482 3.75 12.80 -18.36
CA ASP A 482 3.72 13.16 -19.77
C ASP A 482 3.46 11.93 -20.64
N LYS A 483 2.46 12.05 -21.51
CA LYS A 483 2.25 11.11 -22.62
C LYS A 483 3.32 11.42 -23.67
N PRO A 484 4.11 10.44 -24.16
CA PRO A 484 5.03 10.72 -25.25
C PRO A 484 4.22 11.17 -26.47
N THR A 485 4.41 12.42 -26.89
CA THR A 485 3.94 12.86 -28.20
C THR A 485 4.89 12.26 -29.25
N GLY A 486 4.45 11.17 -29.87
CA GLY A 486 4.99 10.63 -31.13
C GLY A 486 6.51 10.46 -31.21
N VAL A 487 7.06 9.39 -30.63
CA VAL A 487 8.38 8.89 -31.03
C VAL A 487 8.18 7.71 -31.97
N ASN A 488 8.46 7.91 -33.25
CA ASN A 488 8.48 6.83 -34.23
C ASN A 488 9.72 5.95 -34.05
N SER A 489 9.56 4.66 -34.32
CA SER A 489 10.54 3.58 -34.16
C SER A 489 11.81 3.66 -35.05
N GLN A 490 12.18 4.82 -35.58
CA GLN A 490 13.36 4.99 -36.43
C GLN A 490 14.50 5.81 -35.81
N ASP A 491 14.27 6.56 -34.72
CA ASP A 491 15.30 7.44 -34.14
C ASP A 491 16.31 6.72 -33.20
N LEU A 492 16.15 5.41 -32.97
CA LEU A 492 17.06 4.63 -32.10
C LEU A 492 18.26 3.98 -32.82
N GLN A 493 18.45 4.21 -34.13
CA GLN A 493 19.54 3.55 -34.89
C GLN A 493 20.65 4.47 -35.44
N SER A 494 20.57 5.80 -35.30
CA SER A 494 21.59 6.69 -35.86
C SER A 494 22.30 7.52 -34.79
N ASN A 495 23.27 6.94 -34.10
CA ASN A 495 24.36 7.72 -33.50
C ASN A 495 25.65 6.89 -33.27
N ARG A 496 26.04 6.09 -34.26
CA ARG A 496 27.44 5.66 -34.41
C ARG A 496 28.18 6.63 -35.31
N GLY A 497 28.97 7.54 -34.73
CA GLY A 497 30.11 8.12 -35.45
C GLY A 497 30.54 9.54 -35.10
N LYS A 498 31.69 9.61 -34.40
CA LYS A 498 32.74 10.67 -34.37
C LYS A 498 32.57 11.83 -33.36
N PRO A 499 33.66 12.55 -32.99
CA PRO A 499 34.96 12.09 -32.48
C PRO A 499 35.32 12.75 -31.11
N THR A 500 36.21 12.10 -30.35
CA THR A 500 36.75 12.50 -29.04
C THR A 500 37.84 13.59 -29.10
N LEU A 501 37.87 14.51 -28.12
CA LEU A 501 39.07 15.20 -27.59
C LEU A 501 38.84 15.62 -26.10
N PRO A 502 39.90 15.81 -25.29
CA PRO A 502 40.00 15.19 -23.96
C PRO A 502 40.04 16.18 -22.79
N VAL A 503 39.47 15.80 -21.64
CA VAL A 503 39.97 16.18 -20.31
C VAL A 503 39.71 15.01 -19.36
N GLU A 504 40.77 14.59 -18.66
CA GLU A 504 40.86 13.41 -17.80
C GLU A 504 40.11 13.58 -16.47
N ALA A 505 39.24 12.63 -16.13
CA ALA A 505 38.91 12.20 -14.76
C ALA A 505 38.27 10.80 -14.84
N PRO A 506 38.65 9.81 -14.02
CA PRO A 506 38.19 8.43 -14.18
C PRO A 506 36.79 8.27 -13.55
N LEU A 507 35.76 8.35 -14.39
CA LEU A 507 34.44 7.78 -14.15
C LEU A 507 34.33 6.54 -15.06
N GLU A 508 34.78 5.39 -14.58
CA GLU A 508 34.55 4.11 -15.26
C GLU A 508 33.21 3.51 -14.81
N GLU A 509 32.31 3.41 -15.81
CA GLU A 509 31.14 2.53 -15.97
C GLU A 509 29.84 2.77 -15.18
N LEU A 510 28.90 3.50 -15.80
CA LEU A 510 27.45 3.18 -15.82
C LEU A 510 26.96 3.37 -17.26
N PRO A 511 26.29 2.38 -17.89
CA PRO A 511 24.87 2.16 -17.62
C PRO A 511 24.49 0.66 -17.51
N PHE A 512 23.79 0.30 -16.43
CA PHE A 512 23.16 -1.02 -16.34
C PHE A 512 21.98 -1.09 -17.31
N THR A 513 22.16 -1.85 -18.40
CA THR A 513 21.04 -2.34 -19.22
C THR A 513 20.71 -3.74 -18.75
N TYR A 514 19.57 -3.96 -18.09
CA TYR A 514 19.09 -5.32 -17.82
C TYR A 514 18.26 -5.78 -19.01
N SER A 515 18.72 -6.79 -19.74
CA SER A 515 17.94 -7.44 -20.79
C SER A 515 17.29 -8.71 -20.26
N ILE A 516 15.97 -8.81 -20.37
CA ILE A 516 15.25 -10.09 -20.26
C ILE A 516 14.58 -10.33 -21.62
N GLY A 517 15.24 -11.08 -22.50
CA GLY A 517 14.79 -11.33 -23.88
C GLY A 517 14.75 -10.05 -24.74
N ASN A 518 13.73 -9.91 -25.60
CA ASN A 518 13.55 -8.74 -26.49
C ASN A 518 13.04 -7.46 -25.78
N ARG A 519 13.23 -7.34 -24.46
CA ARG A 519 12.74 -6.21 -23.65
C ARG A 519 13.91 -5.43 -23.06
N TYR A 520 13.86 -4.11 -23.16
CA TYR A 520 14.91 -3.19 -22.69
C TYR A 520 14.39 -2.37 -21.51
N LEU A 521 15.09 -2.41 -20.39
CA LEU A 521 14.95 -1.44 -19.30
C LEU A 521 16.17 -0.52 -19.36
N GLY A 522 15.95 0.77 -19.63
CA GLY A 522 17.00 1.78 -19.67
C GLY A 522 16.80 2.82 -18.59
N LEU A 523 17.74 2.91 -17.65
CA LEU A 523 17.89 4.09 -16.79
C LEU A 523 18.75 5.09 -17.56
N SER A 524 18.17 6.23 -17.95
CA SER A 524 18.93 7.33 -18.55
C SER A 524 18.95 8.51 -17.59
N PHE A 525 20.15 8.97 -17.27
CA PHE A 525 20.37 10.24 -16.58
C PHE A 525 20.32 11.36 -17.63
N THR A 526 19.57 12.42 -17.38
CA THR A 526 19.77 13.69 -18.10
C THR A 526 20.86 14.49 -17.39
N ASP A 527 21.69 15.18 -18.16
CA ASP A 527 22.90 15.89 -17.69
C ASP A 527 22.62 17.10 -16.77
N ASP A 528 21.39 17.27 -16.30
CA ASP A 528 21.00 18.32 -15.38
C ASP A 528 20.59 17.72 -14.02
N LEU A 529 21.31 18.10 -12.96
CA LEU A 529 21.11 17.65 -11.57
C LEU A 529 19.78 18.13 -10.94
N SER A 530 18.70 18.24 -11.73
CA SER A 530 17.44 18.88 -11.33
C SER A 530 16.19 18.00 -11.50
N SER A 531 16.30 16.86 -12.20
CA SER A 531 15.17 15.94 -12.44
C SER A 531 15.60 14.47 -12.47
N TRP A 532 14.74 13.58 -11.95
CA TRP A 532 14.93 12.12 -12.02
C TRP A 532 13.83 11.51 -12.91
N CYS A 533 14.23 10.84 -13.99
CA CYS A 533 13.31 10.16 -14.90
C CYS A 533 13.48 8.64 -14.79
N LEU A 534 12.42 7.91 -14.43
CA LEU A 534 12.35 6.47 -14.63
C LEU A 534 11.66 6.19 -15.98
N ASN A 535 12.40 5.62 -16.93
CA ASN A 535 11.87 5.30 -18.25
C ASN A 535 11.50 3.81 -18.32
N LEU A 536 10.19 3.51 -18.26
CA LEU A 536 9.67 2.14 -18.37
C LEU A 536 9.17 1.88 -19.79
N GLY A 537 10.07 1.42 -20.66
CA GLY A 537 9.74 0.93 -21.99
C GLY A 537 9.12 -0.48 -21.94
N LEU A 538 7.81 -0.59 -21.67
CA LEU A 538 7.10 -1.87 -21.80
C LEU A 538 6.67 -2.08 -23.25
N ALA A 539 7.40 -2.92 -23.99
CA ALA A 539 6.84 -3.56 -25.17
C ALA A 539 5.73 -4.54 -24.73
N ALA A 540 4.57 -4.46 -25.40
CA ALA A 540 3.36 -5.19 -25.08
C ALA A 540 3.58 -6.67 -24.68
N GLY A 541 3.03 -7.07 -23.53
CA GLY A 541 2.83 -8.47 -23.14
C GLY A 541 2.91 -8.70 -21.61
N PRO A 542 2.30 -9.79 -21.12
CA PRO A 542 1.85 -9.92 -19.73
C PRO A 542 2.90 -10.62 -18.87
N LEU A 543 3.68 -9.87 -18.10
CA LEU A 543 4.46 -10.40 -16.98
C LEU A 543 4.58 -9.31 -15.89
N PRO A 544 4.51 -9.66 -14.60
CA PRO A 544 5.01 -8.78 -13.55
C PRO A 544 6.52 -8.59 -13.76
N VAL A 545 6.97 -7.34 -13.84
CA VAL A 545 8.40 -7.03 -13.86
C VAL A 545 8.84 -6.86 -12.40
N ASN A 546 9.51 -7.87 -11.86
CA ASN A 546 10.19 -7.75 -10.58
C ASN A 546 11.47 -6.94 -10.80
N VAL A 547 11.47 -5.67 -10.40
CA VAL A 547 12.67 -4.84 -10.41
C VAL A 547 13.30 -4.88 -9.03
N ALA A 548 14.47 -5.52 -8.91
CA ALA A 548 15.34 -5.28 -7.78
C ALA A 548 16.01 -3.92 -7.99
N VAL A 549 15.59 -2.91 -7.25
CA VAL A 549 16.27 -1.61 -7.22
C VAL A 549 17.37 -1.71 -6.18
N PRO A 550 18.67 -1.69 -6.55
CA PRO A 550 19.72 -1.55 -5.57
C PRO A 550 19.58 -0.20 -4.84
N LEU A 551 19.91 -0.18 -3.55
CA LEU A 551 20.05 1.06 -2.79
C LEU A 551 20.97 2.02 -3.55
N PHE A 552 20.44 3.17 -3.96
CA PHE A 552 21.26 4.31 -4.29
C PHE A 552 21.36 5.17 -3.01
N SER A 553 22.55 5.18 -2.43
CA SER A 553 22.96 6.12 -1.39
C SER A 553 23.07 7.53 -2.00
N PHE A 554 22.41 8.51 -1.39
CA PHE A 554 22.70 9.93 -1.61
C PHE A 554 23.81 10.40 -0.68
#